data_AF-A0A9X2T3X7-F1
#
_entry.id   AF-A0A9X2T3X7-F1
#
_cell.length_a   1.000
_cell.length_b   1.000
_cell.length_c   1.000
_cell.angle_alpha   90.00
_cell.angle_beta   90.00
_cell.angle_gamma   90.00
#
_symmetry.space_group_name_H-M   'P 1'
#
loop_
_entity.id
_entity.type
_entity.pdbx_description
1 polymer ?
#
loop_
_entity_poly.entity_id
_entity_poly.type
_entity_poly.pdbx_seq_one_letter_code
_entity_poly.pdbx_strand_id
1 'polypeptide(L)'
;MCLPHASKIDSINNISLYQPSLLSEWKQQQIKKHRKAYMGWNLTQKMANEAIQASFPTTNITITNSPIQLGGEGGRAPGAGGGGGGAIGPGSRGGKGGKGGKIQSHSRPLDIERNDNTPAKSVPDPAPGSGGGGAGAIGPDSVGGDGGNGGDSSCGSFDVVPGDRIEVVVGSAGRSGTLPGQHGGPGEDTTMRIYGPDGEIKDELRARGGMAGKSGTLPDDWISISDTDIQNGFRISTLIAANHIDTRDGLLFISGGGWTIYYAPTIPFNTIWPIALTAKWTKLCSNHIRGLQISITNPRNIEVSRIAFPLRKEDTEINSFTWVFGIGAPLDCVGDWYIRVQSRERILSEISVNVRTRS
;
A
#
# COMPACT_ATOMS: atom_id res chain seq x y z
N MET A 1 -18.24 -27.91 10.26
CA MET A 1 -18.12 -29.33 9.91
C MET A 1 -18.04 -29.38 8.39
N CYS A 2 -17.08 -30.05 7.77
CA CYS A 2 -17.02 -30.10 6.30
C CYS A 2 -18.00 -31.14 5.74
N LEU A 3 -18.41 -30.96 4.48
CA LEU A 3 -19.37 -31.81 3.76
C LEU A 3 -19.12 -33.33 3.91
N PRO A 4 -17.88 -33.85 3.84
CA PRO A 4 -17.61 -35.28 4.02
C PRO A 4 -17.92 -35.84 5.41
N HIS A 5 -17.86 -35.00 6.45
CA HIS A 5 -18.18 -35.43 7.82
C HIS A 5 -19.69 -35.42 8.08
N ALA A 6 -20.42 -34.48 7.48
CA ALA A 6 -21.88 -34.44 7.56
C ALA A 6 -22.48 -35.69 6.90
N SER A 7 -22.02 -36.04 5.69
CA SER A 7 -22.54 -37.23 4.98
C SER A 7 -22.29 -38.55 5.73
N LYS A 8 -21.21 -38.64 6.51
CA LYS A 8 -20.91 -39.83 7.33
C LYS A 8 -21.83 -39.93 8.55
N ILE A 9 -22.21 -38.79 9.14
CA ILE A 9 -23.14 -38.73 10.27
C ILE A 9 -24.57 -39.01 9.81
N ASP A 10 -24.96 -38.49 8.65
CA ASP A 10 -26.33 -38.61 8.10
C ASP A 10 -26.59 -39.96 7.39
N SER A 11 -25.60 -40.85 7.35
CA SER A 11 -25.77 -42.21 6.81
C SER A 11 -26.74 -43.00 7.69
N ILE A 12 -27.74 -43.64 7.07
CA ILE A 12 -28.75 -44.48 7.74
C ILE A 12 -28.12 -45.51 8.68
N ASN A 13 -26.98 -46.08 8.30
CA ASN A 13 -26.28 -47.10 9.09
C ASN A 13 -25.64 -46.53 10.37
N ASN A 14 -25.49 -45.21 10.47
CA ASN A 14 -24.80 -44.53 11.57
C ASN A 14 -25.73 -43.69 12.45
N ILE A 15 -27.03 -43.58 12.11
CA ILE A 15 -28.01 -42.80 12.90
C ILE A 15 -28.06 -43.29 14.36
N SER A 16 -27.95 -44.61 14.58
CA SER A 16 -27.91 -45.19 15.93
C SER A 16 -26.65 -44.79 16.71
N LEU A 17 -25.53 -44.55 16.02
CA LEU A 17 -24.23 -44.20 16.59
C LEU A 17 -24.10 -42.70 16.89
N TYR A 18 -24.80 -41.84 16.14
CA TYR A 18 -24.75 -40.38 16.28
C TYR A 18 -26.07 -39.81 16.81
N GLN A 19 -26.46 -40.25 18.00
CA GLN A 19 -27.67 -39.71 18.66
C GLN A 19 -27.55 -38.19 18.88
N PRO A 20 -28.66 -37.42 18.79
CA PRO A 20 -28.65 -35.97 18.95
C PRO A 20 -28.02 -35.48 20.28
N SER A 21 -28.17 -36.25 21.35
CA SER A 21 -27.56 -35.96 22.67
C SER A 21 -26.03 -35.97 22.60
N LEU A 22 -25.44 -36.96 21.95
CA LEU A 22 -24.00 -37.11 21.78
C LEU A 22 -23.41 -35.98 20.91
N LEU A 23 -24.09 -35.63 19.82
CA LEU A 23 -23.67 -34.53 18.95
C LEU A 23 -23.71 -33.17 19.68
N SER A 24 -24.73 -32.96 20.53
CA SER A 24 -24.83 -31.77 21.38
C SER A 24 -23.68 -31.69 22.39
N GLU A 25 -23.36 -32.81 23.05
CA GLU A 25 -22.23 -32.89 23.99
C GLU A 25 -20.89 -32.57 23.29
N TRP A 26 -20.62 -33.19 22.14
CA TRP A 26 -19.39 -32.93 21.39
C TRP A 26 -19.29 -31.47 20.93
N LYS A 27 -20.40 -30.86 20.53
CA LYS A 27 -20.42 -29.44 20.16
C LYS A 27 -20.10 -28.55 21.36
N GLN A 28 -20.65 -28.84 22.53
CA GLN A 28 -20.33 -28.11 23.76
C GLN A 28 -18.85 -28.26 24.16
N GLN A 29 -18.28 -29.47 24.04
CA GLN A 29 -16.86 -29.70 24.29
C GLN A 29 -15.96 -28.94 23.31
N GLN A 30 -16.31 -28.90 22.01
CA GLN A 30 -15.61 -28.11 21.01
C GLN A 30 -15.65 -26.61 21.33
N ILE A 31 -16.83 -26.07 21.69
CA ILE A 31 -16.97 -24.67 22.08
C ILE A 31 -16.13 -24.37 23.33
N LYS A 32 -16.10 -25.26 24.32
CA LYS A 32 -15.28 -25.10 25.53
C LYS A 32 -13.78 -25.12 25.21
N LYS A 33 -13.33 -26.02 24.34
CA LYS A 33 -11.92 -26.09 23.86
C LYS A 33 -11.56 -24.84 23.06
N HIS A 34 -12.45 -24.39 22.18
CA HIS A 34 -12.26 -23.17 21.38
C HIS A 34 -12.20 -21.92 22.26
N ARG A 35 -13.09 -21.79 23.27
CA ARG A 35 -13.05 -20.69 24.24
C ARG A 35 -11.75 -20.69 25.05
N LYS A 36 -11.25 -21.86 25.47
CA LYS A 36 -9.93 -21.97 26.11
C LYS A 36 -8.77 -21.54 25.20
N ALA A 37 -8.84 -21.82 23.90
CA ALA A 37 -7.82 -21.38 22.95
C ALA A 37 -7.92 -19.87 22.63
N TYR A 38 -9.12 -19.30 22.63
CA TYR A 38 -9.36 -17.87 22.36
C TYR A 38 -9.15 -16.94 23.55
N MET A 39 -9.08 -17.48 24.78
CA MET A 39 -8.68 -16.68 25.95
C MET A 39 -7.19 -16.29 25.95
N GLY A 40 -6.47 -16.58 24.86
CA GLY A 40 -5.05 -16.30 24.74
C GLY A 40 -4.23 -17.21 25.63
N TRP A 41 -2.93 -17.26 25.38
CA TRP A 41 -2.02 -17.76 26.40
C TRP A 41 -2.07 -16.73 27.53
N ASN A 42 -2.37 -17.14 28.76
CA ASN A 42 -2.21 -16.28 29.93
C ASN A 42 -0.72 -15.96 30.06
N LEU A 43 -0.28 -14.92 29.35
CA LEU A 43 1.04 -14.32 29.48
C LEU A 43 1.09 -13.74 30.88
N THR A 44 1.58 -14.55 31.81
CA THR A 44 1.86 -14.07 33.16
C THR A 44 3.05 -13.14 33.10
N GLN A 45 3.12 -12.17 34.01
CA GLN A 45 4.29 -11.29 34.16
C GLN A 45 5.59 -12.10 34.28
N LYS A 46 5.51 -13.29 34.90
CA LYS A 46 6.63 -14.23 35.02
C LYS A 46 7.09 -14.75 33.66
N MET A 47 6.18 -15.18 32.77
CA MET A 47 6.53 -15.65 31.42
C MET A 47 7.07 -14.53 30.54
N ALA A 48 6.56 -13.30 30.69
CA ALA A 48 7.13 -12.14 30.01
C ALA A 48 8.56 -11.84 30.51
N ASN A 49 8.77 -11.86 31.82
CA ASN A 49 10.09 -11.64 32.42
C ASN A 49 11.07 -12.77 32.08
N GLU A 50 10.62 -14.03 32.03
CA GLU A 50 11.44 -15.17 31.61
C GLU A 50 11.78 -15.10 30.12
N ALA A 51 10.84 -14.67 29.26
CA ALA A 51 11.12 -14.46 27.84
C ALA A 51 12.12 -13.31 27.62
N ILE A 52 12.00 -12.21 28.37
CA ILE A 52 12.97 -11.10 28.39
C ILE A 52 14.32 -11.64 28.90
N GLN A 53 14.37 -12.30 30.05
CA GLN A 53 15.62 -12.85 30.60
C GLN A 53 16.26 -13.94 29.74
N ALA A 54 15.48 -14.70 28.95
CA ALA A 54 16.00 -15.69 28.01
C ALA A 54 16.44 -15.06 26.67
N SER A 55 15.85 -13.92 26.30
CA SER A 55 16.19 -13.19 25.07
C SER A 55 17.38 -12.24 25.26
N PHE A 56 17.70 -11.83 26.49
CA PHE A 56 18.74 -10.85 26.81
C PHE A 56 19.89 -11.28 27.76
N PRO A 57 20.13 -12.56 28.15
CA PRO A 57 21.13 -12.84 29.19
C PRO A 57 22.57 -12.84 28.66
N THR A 58 22.78 -12.79 27.34
CA THR A 58 24.13 -12.80 26.72
C THR A 58 24.20 -11.93 25.46
N THR A 59 23.66 -10.73 25.49
CA THR A 59 23.97 -9.71 24.48
C THR A 59 24.81 -8.60 25.10
N ASN A 60 26.02 -8.96 25.54
CA ASN A 60 27.13 -8.02 25.39
C ASN A 60 27.37 -7.88 23.89
N ILE A 61 26.66 -6.96 23.24
CA ILE A 61 27.00 -6.56 21.87
C ILE A 61 28.27 -5.72 21.99
N THR A 62 29.42 -6.38 21.95
CA THR A 62 30.71 -5.68 21.85
C THR A 62 30.89 -5.23 20.41
N ILE A 63 30.48 -3.99 20.12
CA ILE A 63 30.77 -3.32 18.85
C ILE A 63 32.17 -2.71 18.97
N THR A 64 33.20 -3.45 18.58
CA THR A 64 34.58 -2.95 18.46
C THR A 64 34.92 -2.74 16.99
N ASN A 65 35.23 -1.50 16.59
CA ASN A 65 35.69 -1.09 15.25
C ASN A 65 34.91 -1.72 14.07
N SER A 66 33.60 -1.89 14.23
CA SER A 66 32.76 -2.51 13.21
C SER A 66 31.90 -1.43 12.52
N PRO A 67 31.87 -1.40 11.18
CA PRO A 67 30.96 -0.52 10.47
C PRO A 67 29.52 -0.91 10.81
N ILE A 68 28.71 0.07 11.23
CA ILE A 68 27.29 -0.16 11.47
C ILE A 68 26.54 0.13 10.17
N GLN A 69 25.77 -0.85 9.72
CA GLN A 69 25.03 -0.81 8.47
C GLN A 69 23.53 -0.74 8.76
N LEU A 70 22.86 0.30 8.24
CA LEU A 70 21.41 0.45 8.29
C LEU A 70 20.88 0.39 6.86
N GLY A 71 19.90 -0.48 6.58
CA GLY A 71 19.30 -0.60 5.26
C GLY A 71 18.56 -1.92 5.03
N GLY A 72 17.87 -2.01 3.89
CA GLY A 72 17.06 -3.15 3.50
C GLY A 72 17.64 -4.01 2.40
N GLU A 73 17.67 -5.32 2.61
CA GLU A 73 18.00 -6.31 1.58
C GLU A 73 16.83 -6.60 0.62
N GLY A 74 16.36 -5.60 -0.13
CA GLY A 74 15.41 -5.78 -1.24
C GLY A 74 14.08 -6.53 -0.98
N GLY A 75 13.15 -6.48 -1.93
CA GLY A 75 11.86 -7.17 -1.84
C GLY A 75 10.94 -6.78 -0.65
N ARG A 76 10.76 -7.70 0.32
CA ARG A 76 9.94 -7.49 1.54
C ARG A 76 10.78 -7.03 2.75
N ALA A 77 12.08 -6.82 2.58
CA ALA A 77 12.95 -6.34 3.65
C ALA A 77 12.58 -4.90 4.07
N PRO A 78 12.84 -4.50 5.33
CA PRO A 78 12.68 -3.10 5.77
C PRO A 78 13.42 -2.14 4.83
N GLY A 79 12.73 -1.18 4.22
CA GLY A 79 13.35 -0.26 3.25
C GLY A 79 13.44 -0.77 1.80
N ALA A 80 12.92 -1.94 1.46
CA ALA A 80 12.77 -2.34 0.06
C ALA A 80 11.46 -1.86 -0.56
N GLY A 81 11.47 -1.56 -1.85
CA GLY A 81 10.27 -1.42 -2.66
C GLY A 81 9.80 -2.80 -3.14
N GLY A 82 8.48 -3.03 -3.11
CA GLY A 82 7.88 -4.33 -3.44
C GLY A 82 7.72 -4.60 -4.94
N GLY A 83 7.99 -5.84 -5.39
CA GLY A 83 7.96 -6.29 -6.79
C GLY A 83 6.62 -6.13 -7.54
N GLY A 84 6.71 -6.18 -8.87
CA GLY A 84 5.63 -5.86 -9.79
C GLY A 84 4.95 -7.08 -10.42
N GLY A 85 3.69 -6.93 -10.79
CA GLY A 85 2.87 -7.99 -11.39
C GLY A 85 2.76 -7.87 -12.92
N GLY A 86 2.42 -8.98 -13.58
CA GLY A 86 2.21 -9.02 -15.03
C GLY A 86 0.93 -8.30 -15.51
N ALA A 87 0.89 -7.96 -16.79
CA ALA A 87 -0.30 -7.42 -17.45
C ALA A 87 -1.05 -8.54 -18.18
N ILE A 88 -2.36 -8.65 -17.95
CA ILE A 88 -3.25 -9.66 -18.51
C ILE A 88 -4.43 -8.97 -19.19
N GLY A 89 -4.52 -9.11 -20.51
CA GLY A 89 -5.63 -8.62 -21.33
C GLY A 89 -5.17 -7.70 -22.48
N PRO A 90 -6.00 -7.52 -23.52
CA PRO A 90 -5.67 -6.67 -24.66
C PRO A 90 -5.40 -5.22 -24.22
N GLY A 91 -4.27 -4.66 -24.62
CA GLY A 91 -3.90 -3.28 -24.29
C GLY A 91 -3.56 -3.01 -22.82
N SER A 92 -3.60 -4.03 -21.95
CA SER A 92 -3.22 -3.90 -20.54
C SER A 92 -1.72 -3.59 -20.39
N ARG A 93 -1.38 -2.76 -19.41
CA ARG A 93 -0.01 -2.28 -19.17
C ARG A 93 0.35 -2.43 -17.70
N GLY A 94 1.43 -3.15 -17.40
CA GLY A 94 1.98 -3.20 -16.05
C GLY A 94 2.59 -1.84 -15.67
N GLY A 95 2.62 -1.55 -14.37
CA GLY A 95 3.27 -0.32 -13.89
C GLY A 95 4.79 -0.35 -14.06
N LYS A 96 5.42 0.83 -14.08
CA LYS A 96 6.88 0.94 -14.11
C LYS A 96 7.48 0.49 -12.77
N GLY A 97 8.67 -0.11 -12.79
CA GLY A 97 9.43 -0.33 -11.56
C GLY A 97 9.96 0.99 -10.98
N GLY A 98 10.04 1.08 -9.66
CA GLY A 98 10.70 2.16 -8.94
C GLY A 98 12.23 2.01 -8.93
N LYS A 99 12.91 3.09 -8.58
CA LYS A 99 14.38 3.12 -8.51
C LYS A 99 14.86 2.46 -7.22
N GLY A 100 16.09 1.92 -7.21
CA GLY A 100 16.77 1.57 -5.97
C GLY A 100 17.07 2.80 -5.11
N GLY A 101 17.31 2.56 -3.82
CA GLY A 101 17.76 3.60 -2.90
C GLY A 101 19.21 4.02 -3.13
N LYS A 102 19.70 4.97 -2.34
CA LYS A 102 21.07 5.47 -2.39
C LYS A 102 21.91 4.86 -1.27
N ILE A 103 23.22 4.78 -1.47
CA ILE A 103 24.18 4.44 -0.43
C ILE A 103 24.78 5.74 0.11
N GLN A 104 24.77 5.93 1.42
CA GLN A 104 25.38 7.06 2.10
C GLN A 104 26.46 6.57 3.08
N SER A 105 27.72 6.90 2.82
CA SER A 105 28.81 6.61 3.76
C SER A 105 29.04 7.80 4.70
N HIS A 106 28.82 7.58 5.98
CA HIS A 106 29.13 8.49 7.08
C HIS A 106 30.42 8.01 7.75
N SER A 107 31.53 8.14 7.04
CA SER A 107 32.86 7.88 7.60
C SER A 107 33.56 9.21 7.88
N ARG A 108 33.94 9.45 9.15
CA ARG A 108 35.25 10.06 9.41
C ARG A 108 36.30 9.08 8.86
N PRO A 109 37.40 9.55 8.26
CA PRO A 109 38.46 8.65 7.83
C PRO A 109 38.83 7.78 9.03
N LEU A 110 38.63 6.47 8.90
CA LEU A 110 39.14 5.51 9.84
C LEU A 110 40.67 5.60 9.74
N ASP A 111 41.31 6.35 10.65
CA ASP A 111 42.74 6.22 10.93
C ASP A 111 42.97 4.87 11.64
N ILE A 112 42.57 3.79 10.98
CA ILE A 112 43.12 2.48 11.27
C ILE A 112 44.53 2.56 10.71
N GLU A 113 45.53 2.70 11.58
CA GLU A 113 46.91 2.40 11.22
C GLU A 113 46.92 1.03 10.54
N ARG A 114 47.03 1.06 9.22
CA ARG A 114 47.10 -0.11 8.35
C ARG A 114 48.37 -0.85 8.72
N ASN A 115 48.23 -1.94 9.47
CA ASN A 115 49.32 -2.89 9.60
C ASN A 115 49.32 -3.74 8.33
N ASP A 116 50.32 -3.50 7.48
CA ASP A 116 50.51 -4.08 6.15
C ASP A 116 50.57 -5.62 6.18
N ASN A 117 49.72 -6.27 5.38
CA ASN A 117 50.01 -7.46 4.53
C ASN A 117 48.78 -8.31 4.13
N THR A 118 47.57 -7.98 4.57
CA THR A 118 46.35 -8.56 3.98
C THR A 118 45.74 -7.58 2.97
N PRO A 119 45.57 -7.94 1.67
CA PRO A 119 44.84 -7.10 0.74
C PRO A 119 43.46 -6.84 1.34
N ALA A 120 43.17 -5.57 1.61
CA ALA A 120 41.92 -5.16 2.20
C ALA A 120 40.78 -5.73 1.35
N LYS A 121 40.06 -6.73 1.88
CA LYS A 121 38.69 -6.94 1.42
C LYS A 121 37.98 -5.65 1.79
N SER A 122 37.77 -4.78 0.81
CA SER A 122 36.87 -3.65 0.93
C SER A 122 35.62 -4.19 1.61
N VAL A 123 35.22 -3.62 2.75
CA VAL A 123 33.90 -3.90 3.32
C VAL A 123 32.92 -3.73 2.16
N PRO A 124 32.18 -4.78 1.75
CA PRO A 124 31.28 -4.66 0.61
C PRO A 124 30.36 -3.48 0.86
N ASP A 125 30.30 -2.55 -0.10
CA ASP A 125 29.37 -1.43 0.00
C ASP A 125 27.96 -1.99 0.24
N PRO A 126 27.21 -1.46 1.22
CA PRO A 126 25.85 -1.92 1.46
C PRO A 126 25.04 -1.86 0.18
N ALA A 127 24.32 -2.93 -0.16
CA ALA A 127 23.31 -2.82 -1.20
C ALA A 127 22.17 -1.93 -0.67
N PRO A 128 21.78 -0.84 -1.36
CA PRO A 128 20.63 -0.06 -0.97
C PRO A 128 19.35 -0.87 -1.15
N GLY A 129 18.24 -0.40 -0.56
CA GLY A 129 16.93 -0.99 -0.79
C GLY A 129 16.62 -1.08 -2.28
N SER A 130 16.15 -2.24 -2.75
CA SER A 130 15.72 -2.38 -4.14
C SER A 130 14.47 -1.53 -4.38
N GLY A 131 14.30 -1.00 -5.59
CA GLY A 131 13.02 -0.45 -6.02
C GLY A 131 11.95 -1.53 -6.07
N GLY A 132 10.69 -1.12 -5.91
CA GLY A 132 9.54 -1.98 -6.10
C GLY A 132 9.21 -2.14 -7.56
N GLY A 133 8.68 -3.29 -7.97
CA GLY A 133 8.11 -3.41 -9.30
C GLY A 133 6.67 -2.88 -9.34
N GLY A 134 6.22 -2.47 -10.53
CA GLY A 134 4.88 -1.95 -10.71
C GLY A 134 3.80 -3.03 -10.68
N ALA A 135 2.64 -2.72 -10.13
CA ALA A 135 1.51 -3.64 -10.06
C ALA A 135 1.11 -4.18 -11.43
N GLY A 136 0.58 -5.41 -11.40
CA GLY A 136 -0.04 -6.00 -12.57
C GLY A 136 -1.33 -5.29 -12.96
N ALA A 137 -1.78 -5.55 -14.17
CA ALA A 137 -2.99 -4.99 -14.74
C ALA A 137 -3.84 -6.14 -15.28
N ILE A 138 -5.11 -6.23 -14.91
CA ILE A 138 -6.01 -7.27 -15.40
C ILE A 138 -7.22 -6.61 -16.05
N GLY A 139 -7.48 -6.98 -17.29
CA GLY A 139 -8.60 -6.48 -18.09
C GLY A 139 -8.16 -5.56 -19.23
N PRO A 140 -9.02 -5.33 -20.24
CA PRO A 140 -8.68 -4.50 -21.39
C PRO A 140 -8.27 -3.09 -20.99
N ASP A 141 -7.13 -2.62 -21.49
CA ASP A 141 -6.53 -1.29 -21.22
C ASP A 141 -6.33 -0.92 -19.74
N SER A 142 -6.37 -1.91 -18.86
CA SER A 142 -6.01 -1.68 -17.47
C SER A 142 -4.56 -1.21 -17.36
N VAL A 143 -4.31 -0.25 -16.47
CA VAL A 143 -2.96 0.26 -16.19
C VAL A 143 -2.62 -0.03 -14.74
N GLY A 144 -1.57 -0.82 -14.54
CA GLY A 144 -1.02 -1.14 -13.24
C GLY A 144 -0.36 0.07 -12.60
N GLY A 145 -0.37 0.14 -11.28
CA GLY A 145 0.34 1.19 -10.54
C GLY A 145 1.85 1.02 -10.58
N ASP A 146 2.60 2.12 -10.56
CA ASP A 146 4.05 2.10 -10.50
C ASP A 146 4.56 1.57 -9.15
N GLY A 147 5.75 0.97 -9.16
CA GLY A 147 6.45 0.52 -7.98
C GLY A 147 7.01 1.68 -7.16
N GLY A 148 7.14 1.46 -5.85
CA GLY A 148 7.80 2.40 -4.95
C GLY A 148 9.32 2.42 -5.14
N ASN A 149 10.00 3.47 -4.69
CA ASN A 149 11.47 3.48 -4.66
C ASN A 149 11.97 2.64 -3.49
N GLY A 150 13.20 2.14 -3.60
CA GLY A 150 13.93 1.58 -2.47
C GLY A 150 14.37 2.66 -1.50
N GLY A 151 14.45 2.28 -0.23
CA GLY A 151 15.04 3.06 0.84
C GLY A 151 16.55 3.09 0.75
N ASP A 152 17.14 4.14 1.31
CA ASP A 152 18.57 4.34 1.35
C ASP A 152 19.23 3.31 2.28
N SER A 153 20.51 3.05 2.04
CA SER A 153 21.37 2.42 3.02
C SER A 153 22.41 3.43 3.51
N SER A 154 22.63 3.43 4.82
CA SER A 154 23.60 4.29 5.47
C SER A 154 24.57 3.44 6.28
N CYS A 155 25.86 3.71 6.13
CA CYS A 155 26.93 3.03 6.85
C CYS A 155 27.82 4.07 7.53
N GLY A 156 28.28 3.80 8.76
CA GLY A 156 29.19 4.71 9.45
C GLY A 156 29.92 4.07 10.63
N SER A 157 30.91 4.79 11.13
CA SER A 157 31.70 4.43 12.31
C SER A 157 31.62 5.56 13.33
N PHE A 158 31.46 5.20 14.61
CA PHE A 158 31.23 6.16 15.69
C PHE A 158 32.14 5.86 16.88
N ASP A 159 32.66 6.90 17.50
CA ASP A 159 33.40 6.79 18.75
C ASP A 159 32.42 6.61 19.90
N VAL A 160 32.46 5.46 20.57
CA VAL A 160 31.60 5.16 21.72
C VAL A 160 32.47 5.15 22.98
N VAL A 161 32.07 5.91 24.01
CA VAL A 161 32.75 5.95 25.31
C VAL A 161 31.89 5.30 26.40
N PRO A 162 32.49 4.81 27.51
CA PRO A 162 31.72 4.29 28.63
C PRO A 162 30.68 5.31 29.13
N GLY A 163 29.41 4.90 29.19
CA GLY A 163 28.30 5.77 29.56
C GLY A 163 27.45 6.25 28.37
N ASP A 164 27.93 6.10 27.12
CA ASP A 164 27.12 6.34 25.94
C ASP A 164 25.95 5.34 25.84
N ARG A 165 24.79 5.81 25.37
CA ARG A 165 23.59 4.99 25.13
C ARG A 165 23.25 5.00 23.64
N ILE A 166 23.10 3.83 23.04
CA ILE A 166 22.71 3.70 21.64
C ILE A 166 21.21 3.37 21.55
N GLU A 167 20.48 4.15 20.76
CA GLU A 167 19.08 3.89 20.42
C GLU A 167 18.98 3.57 18.93
N VAL A 168 18.33 2.46 18.60
CA VAL A 168 18.07 2.06 17.21
C VAL A 168 16.56 1.98 17.00
N VAL A 169 16.06 2.77 16.06
CA VAL A 169 14.68 2.73 15.58
C VAL A 169 14.67 2.13 14.19
N VAL A 170 14.02 0.98 14.04
CA VAL A 170 13.88 0.30 12.74
C VAL A 170 12.56 0.70 12.10
N GLY A 171 12.64 1.35 10.93
CA GLY A 171 11.47 1.75 10.16
C GLY A 171 10.74 0.56 9.53
N SER A 172 9.42 0.66 9.39
CA SER A 172 8.65 -0.34 8.66
C SER A 172 8.85 -0.25 7.14
N ALA A 173 8.67 -1.38 6.45
CA ALA A 173 8.69 -1.42 4.99
C ALA A 173 7.48 -0.68 4.40
N GLY A 174 7.64 -0.18 3.17
CA GLY A 174 6.53 0.40 2.41
C GLY A 174 5.42 -0.62 2.18
N ARG A 175 4.18 -0.13 2.10
CA ARG A 175 2.99 -0.99 1.89
C ARG A 175 2.53 -0.91 0.44
N SER A 176 2.15 -2.04 -0.13
CA SER A 176 1.47 -2.04 -1.44
C SER A 176 0.03 -1.53 -1.30
N GLY A 177 -0.49 -0.90 -2.35
CA GLY A 177 -1.92 -0.64 -2.47
C GLY A 177 -2.70 -1.96 -2.49
N THR A 178 -3.75 -2.05 -1.69
CA THR A 178 -4.59 -3.25 -1.55
C THR A 178 -5.97 -3.11 -2.17
N LEU A 179 -6.39 -1.86 -2.43
CA LEU A 179 -7.66 -1.52 -3.06
C LEU A 179 -7.44 -1.05 -4.51
N PRO A 180 -8.46 -1.11 -5.37
CA PRO A 180 -8.37 -0.63 -6.75
C PRO A 180 -7.90 0.82 -6.82
N GLY A 181 -6.80 1.05 -7.53
CA GLY A 181 -6.22 2.39 -7.65
C GLY A 181 -5.63 2.95 -6.37
N GLN A 182 -5.46 2.19 -5.27
CA GLN A 182 -4.80 2.71 -4.07
C GLN A 182 -3.31 2.96 -4.29
N HIS A 183 -2.79 4.09 -3.81
CA HIS A 183 -1.35 4.29 -3.72
C HIS A 183 -0.72 3.37 -2.68
N GLY A 184 0.55 3.07 -2.83
CA GLY A 184 1.32 2.43 -1.76
C GLY A 184 1.48 3.36 -0.56
N GLY A 185 1.94 2.81 0.56
CA GLY A 185 2.50 3.58 1.68
C GLY A 185 4.02 3.67 1.57
N PRO A 186 4.64 4.80 1.95
CA PRO A 186 6.09 4.90 2.01
C PRO A 186 6.65 3.97 3.08
N GLY A 187 7.93 3.60 2.94
CA GLY A 187 8.67 3.01 4.05
C GLY A 187 9.02 4.08 5.08
N GLU A 188 9.17 3.68 6.33
CA GLU A 188 9.68 4.55 7.39
C GLU A 188 11.21 4.51 7.44
N ASP A 189 11.78 5.55 8.03
CA ASP A 189 13.22 5.67 8.17
C ASP A 189 13.73 4.74 9.26
N THR A 190 14.94 4.21 9.06
CA THR A 190 15.71 3.54 10.10
C THR A 190 16.77 4.50 10.62
N THR A 191 16.77 4.76 11.93
CA THR A 191 17.69 5.69 12.58
C THR A 191 18.43 5.00 13.72
N MET A 192 19.75 5.21 13.81
CA MET A 192 20.52 4.94 15.01
C MET A 192 20.99 6.28 15.59
N ARG A 193 20.76 6.49 16.88
CA ARG A 193 21.24 7.66 17.62
C ARG A 193 22.16 7.20 18.74
N ILE A 194 23.24 7.92 18.95
CA ILE A 194 24.15 7.74 20.07
C ILE A 194 23.93 8.92 21.00
N TYR A 195 23.64 8.64 22.25
CA TYR A 195 23.48 9.62 23.31
C TYR A 195 24.71 9.60 24.21
N GLY A 196 25.19 10.78 24.59
CA GLY A 196 26.25 10.91 25.59
C GLY A 196 25.76 10.57 27.00
N PRO A 197 26.67 10.53 28.00
CA PRO A 197 26.31 10.30 29.41
C PRO A 197 25.40 11.39 30.00
N ASP A 198 25.40 12.58 29.40
CA ASP A 198 24.51 13.71 29.71
C ASP A 198 23.10 13.56 29.11
N GLY A 199 22.88 12.55 28.26
CA GLY A 199 21.62 12.30 27.59
C GLY A 199 21.39 13.11 26.30
N GLU A 200 22.36 13.89 25.85
CA GLU A 200 22.30 14.63 24.59
C GLU A 200 22.69 13.74 23.40
N ILE A 201 22.15 14.03 22.21
CA ILE A 201 22.51 13.28 20.98
C ILE A 201 23.93 13.67 20.57
N LYS A 202 24.83 12.68 20.64
CA LYS A 202 26.22 12.77 20.20
C LYS A 202 26.38 12.55 18.70
N ASP A 203 25.64 11.58 18.14
CA ASP A 203 25.66 11.29 16.70
C ASP A 203 24.36 10.62 16.21
N GLU A 204 24.05 10.74 14.91
CA GLU A 204 22.89 10.11 14.27
C GLU A 204 23.25 9.53 12.90
N LEU A 205 22.94 8.24 12.69
CA LEU A 205 22.94 7.59 11.39
C LEU A 205 21.48 7.38 10.95
N ARG A 206 21.12 7.87 9.76
CA ARG A 206 19.76 7.75 9.22
C ARG A 206 19.76 7.14 7.83
N ALA A 207 19.01 6.06 7.66
CA ALA A 207 18.68 5.44 6.39
C ALA A 207 17.21 5.76 6.06
N ARG A 208 16.97 6.51 4.98
CA ARG A 208 15.62 6.94 4.59
C ARG A 208 14.79 5.80 4.04
N GLY A 209 13.52 5.74 4.40
CA GLY A 209 12.56 4.80 3.84
C GLY A 209 12.30 5.06 2.35
N GLY A 210 11.86 4.01 1.66
CA GLY A 210 11.50 4.08 0.24
C GLY A 210 10.25 4.91 -0.02
N MET A 211 10.18 5.58 -1.17
CA MET A 211 8.97 6.31 -1.59
C MET A 211 7.86 5.35 -2.02
N ALA A 212 6.62 5.73 -1.77
CA ALA A 212 5.46 4.94 -2.19
C ALA A 212 5.30 4.88 -3.72
N GLY A 213 4.84 3.73 -4.21
CA GLY A 213 4.41 3.58 -5.60
C GLY A 213 3.10 4.32 -5.88
N LYS A 214 2.99 4.92 -7.06
CA LYS A 214 1.80 5.67 -7.47
C LYS A 214 0.95 4.84 -8.43
N SER A 215 -0.34 4.74 -8.14
CA SER A 215 -1.31 4.13 -9.04
C SER A 215 -1.81 5.11 -10.09
N GLY A 216 -2.30 4.58 -11.21
CA GLY A 216 -3.00 5.36 -12.23
C GLY A 216 -2.14 6.42 -12.94
N THR A 217 -0.83 6.18 -13.08
CA THR A 217 0.01 7.00 -13.96
C THR A 217 -0.47 6.84 -15.40
N LEU A 218 -0.60 7.95 -16.14
CA LEU A 218 -0.98 7.89 -17.56
C LEU A 218 0.18 7.33 -18.39
N PRO A 219 -0.09 6.39 -19.31
CA PRO A 219 0.89 5.96 -20.30
C PRO A 219 1.45 7.12 -21.13
N ASP A 220 2.71 7.02 -21.55
CA ASP A 220 3.43 8.11 -22.23
C ASP A 220 2.84 8.45 -23.62
N ASP A 221 2.17 7.49 -24.25
CA ASP A 221 1.48 7.62 -25.54
C ASP A 221 0.03 8.12 -25.43
N TRP A 222 -0.50 8.28 -24.21
CA TRP A 222 -1.81 8.89 -23.99
C TRP A 222 -1.65 10.41 -23.88
N ILE A 223 -2.41 11.14 -24.70
CA ILE A 223 -2.37 12.60 -24.68
C ILE A 223 -3.42 13.15 -23.71
N SER A 224 -3.12 14.30 -23.13
CA SER A 224 -4.08 15.00 -22.27
C SER A 224 -5.23 15.59 -23.07
N ILE A 225 -6.38 15.78 -22.41
CA ILE A 225 -7.44 16.67 -22.88
C ILE A 225 -6.87 18.08 -23.06
N SER A 226 -6.92 18.58 -24.30
CA SER A 226 -6.40 19.89 -24.70
C SER A 226 -7.44 21.00 -24.56
N ASP A 227 -7.01 22.25 -24.66
CA ASP A 227 -7.94 23.40 -24.74
C ASP A 227 -8.86 23.32 -25.95
N THR A 228 -8.36 22.82 -27.08
CA THR A 228 -9.17 22.60 -28.28
C THR A 228 -10.25 21.56 -28.04
N ASP A 229 -9.98 20.49 -27.28
CA ASP A 229 -10.99 19.49 -26.93
C ASP A 229 -12.11 20.14 -26.08
N ILE A 230 -11.75 20.99 -25.10
CA ILE A 230 -12.72 21.73 -24.27
C ILE A 230 -13.55 22.71 -25.11
N GLN A 231 -12.91 23.48 -26.00
CA GLN A 231 -13.60 24.39 -26.91
C GLN A 231 -14.57 23.65 -27.84
N ASN A 232 -14.24 22.41 -28.20
CA ASN A 232 -15.12 21.52 -28.95
C ASN A 232 -16.16 20.79 -28.08
N GLY A 233 -16.40 21.30 -26.87
CA GLY A 233 -17.48 20.89 -25.99
C GLY A 233 -17.13 19.71 -25.08
N PHE A 234 -15.87 19.26 -25.02
CA PHE A 234 -15.48 18.22 -24.07
C PHE A 234 -15.73 18.68 -22.64
N ARG A 235 -16.54 17.92 -21.91
CA ARG A 235 -16.79 18.14 -20.48
C ARG A 235 -17.18 16.85 -19.79
N ILE A 236 -16.90 16.79 -18.50
CA ILE A 236 -17.51 15.80 -17.62
C ILE A 236 -18.92 16.28 -17.30
N SER A 237 -19.92 15.54 -17.75
CA SER A 237 -21.34 15.88 -17.56
C SER A 237 -21.95 15.23 -16.33
N THR A 238 -21.35 14.16 -15.82
CA THR A 238 -21.82 13.45 -14.63
C THR A 238 -20.63 12.82 -13.92
N LEU A 239 -20.53 13.05 -12.61
CA LEU A 239 -19.61 12.37 -11.70
C LEU A 239 -20.38 12.07 -10.43
N ILE A 240 -20.63 10.79 -10.15
CA ILE A 240 -21.50 10.38 -9.05
C ILE A 240 -20.95 9.16 -8.33
N ALA A 241 -20.84 9.26 -7.00
CA ALA A 241 -20.63 8.12 -6.12
C ALA A 241 -21.97 7.52 -5.71
N ALA A 242 -22.04 6.19 -5.57
CA ALA A 242 -23.28 5.48 -5.23
C ALA A 242 -23.04 4.21 -4.41
N ASN A 243 -24.09 3.71 -3.74
CA ASN A 243 -24.02 2.43 -3.03
C ASN A 243 -23.82 1.26 -3.98
N HIS A 244 -24.45 1.32 -5.15
CA HIS A 244 -24.35 0.30 -6.17
C HIS A 244 -24.60 0.89 -7.56
N ILE A 245 -23.85 0.41 -8.53
CA ILE A 245 -23.95 0.80 -9.94
C ILE A 245 -23.91 -0.49 -10.75
N ASP A 246 -24.91 -0.67 -11.60
CA ASP A 246 -25.00 -1.79 -12.54
C ASP A 246 -25.20 -1.27 -13.96
N THR A 247 -24.65 -1.99 -14.93
CA THR A 247 -24.78 -1.68 -16.36
C THR A 247 -25.43 -2.86 -17.05
N ARG A 248 -26.61 -2.64 -17.61
CA ARG A 248 -27.36 -3.69 -18.29
C ARG A 248 -28.05 -3.12 -19.52
N ASP A 249 -27.88 -3.79 -20.66
CA ASP A 249 -28.52 -3.46 -21.93
C ASP A 249 -28.28 -2.00 -22.37
N GLY A 250 -27.08 -1.47 -22.10
CA GLY A 250 -26.70 -0.08 -22.41
C GLY A 250 -27.27 0.97 -21.45
N LEU A 251 -28.00 0.56 -20.41
CA LEU A 251 -28.54 1.42 -19.37
C LEU A 251 -27.68 1.36 -18.10
N LEU A 252 -27.70 2.47 -17.36
CA LEU A 252 -27.02 2.61 -16.08
C LEU A 252 -28.06 2.61 -14.95
N PHE A 253 -27.98 1.61 -14.07
CA PHE A 253 -28.83 1.48 -12.89
C PHE A 253 -28.03 1.92 -11.67
N ILE A 254 -28.50 2.97 -10.99
CA ILE A 254 -27.83 3.54 -9.82
C ILE A 254 -28.75 3.39 -8.60
N SER A 255 -28.21 2.81 -7.52
CA SER A 255 -28.90 2.73 -6.23
C SER A 255 -28.15 3.55 -5.19
N GLY A 256 -28.86 4.49 -4.54
CA GLY A 256 -28.31 5.35 -3.49
C GLY A 256 -27.14 6.22 -3.97
N GLY A 257 -27.29 6.88 -5.13
CA GLY A 257 -26.29 7.78 -5.69
C GLY A 257 -26.35 9.20 -5.14
N GLY A 258 -25.28 9.97 -5.41
CA GLY A 258 -25.23 11.41 -5.10
C GLY A 258 -24.83 11.70 -3.66
N TRP A 259 -23.87 10.92 -3.14
CA TRP A 259 -23.41 11.08 -1.77
C TRP A 259 -22.85 12.49 -1.52
N THR A 260 -23.41 13.16 -0.52
CA THR A 260 -22.79 14.33 0.13
C THR A 260 -22.14 13.94 1.45
N ILE A 261 -22.62 12.87 2.09
CA ILE A 261 -22.11 12.32 3.35
C ILE A 261 -21.94 10.81 3.19
N TYR A 262 -20.79 10.29 3.63
CA TYR A 262 -20.53 8.86 3.74
C TYR A 262 -20.29 8.49 5.21
N TYR A 263 -21.04 7.53 5.72
CA TYR A 263 -20.92 7.07 7.10
C TYR A 263 -20.02 5.84 7.19
N ALA A 264 -18.76 6.05 7.57
CA ALA A 264 -17.80 4.99 7.86
C ALA A 264 -18.18 4.29 9.19
N PRO A 265 -18.06 2.94 9.27
CA PRO A 265 -18.29 2.23 10.53
C PRO A 265 -17.29 2.60 11.63
N THR A 266 -16.02 2.74 11.25
CA THR A 266 -14.89 3.11 12.12
C THR A 266 -13.88 3.91 11.30
N ILE A 267 -12.90 4.51 11.96
CA ILE A 267 -11.70 5.06 11.31
C ILE A 267 -10.48 4.51 12.06
N PRO A 268 -9.49 3.90 11.36
CA PRO A 268 -9.40 3.75 9.90
C PRO A 268 -10.39 2.70 9.33
N PHE A 269 -10.77 2.86 8.06
CA PHE A 269 -11.64 1.92 7.34
C PHE A 269 -11.34 1.90 5.84
N ASN A 270 -11.12 0.71 5.29
CA ASN A 270 -10.91 0.51 3.86
C ASN A 270 -12.24 0.22 3.17
N THR A 271 -12.56 0.98 2.12
CA THR A 271 -13.76 0.75 1.31
C THR A 271 -13.47 0.94 -0.18
N ILE A 272 -14.40 0.52 -1.02
CA ILE A 272 -14.38 0.79 -2.46
C ILE A 272 -15.60 1.65 -2.74
N TRP A 273 -15.39 2.79 -3.37
CA TRP A 273 -16.47 3.67 -3.82
C TRP A 273 -16.81 3.37 -5.28
N PRO A 274 -18.04 2.89 -5.56
CA PRO A 274 -18.56 2.79 -6.92
C PRO A 274 -18.81 4.18 -7.48
N ILE A 275 -18.19 4.50 -8.62
CA ILE A 275 -18.31 5.78 -9.31
C ILE A 275 -18.84 5.55 -10.72
N ALA A 276 -19.84 6.34 -11.11
CA ALA A 276 -20.21 6.52 -12.50
C ALA A 276 -19.74 7.89 -13.00
N LEU A 277 -19.18 7.89 -14.19
CA LEU A 277 -18.61 9.04 -14.85
C LEU A 277 -19.11 9.11 -16.29
N THR A 278 -19.66 10.24 -16.72
CA THR A 278 -20.04 10.45 -18.13
C THR A 278 -19.38 11.70 -18.68
N ALA A 279 -18.61 11.55 -19.75
CA ALA A 279 -18.10 12.66 -20.55
C ALA A 279 -18.98 12.89 -21.78
N LYS A 280 -19.05 14.14 -22.24
CA LYS A 280 -19.72 14.56 -23.46
C LYS A 280 -18.84 15.50 -24.25
N TRP A 281 -18.99 15.49 -25.57
CA TRP A 281 -18.30 16.39 -26.49
C TRP A 281 -19.13 16.60 -27.75
N THR A 282 -18.82 17.66 -28.50
CA THR A 282 -19.38 17.89 -29.84
C THR A 282 -18.45 17.32 -30.91
N LYS A 283 -17.13 17.49 -30.71
CA LYS A 283 -16.11 16.97 -31.63
C LYS A 283 -14.83 16.67 -30.86
N LEU A 284 -14.23 15.52 -31.11
CA LEU A 284 -12.89 15.19 -30.63
C LEU A 284 -11.99 14.82 -31.80
N CYS A 285 -10.75 15.30 -31.79
CA CYS A 285 -9.76 14.88 -32.79
C CYS A 285 -9.39 13.41 -32.55
N SER A 286 -9.73 12.56 -33.51
CA SER A 286 -9.82 11.09 -33.39
C SER A 286 -8.50 10.34 -33.53
N ASN A 287 -7.37 11.00 -33.72
CA ASN A 287 -6.11 10.30 -34.02
C ASN A 287 -5.32 9.84 -32.79
N HIS A 288 -5.74 10.20 -31.57
CA HIS A 288 -4.97 9.89 -30.36
C HIS A 288 -5.90 9.49 -29.21
N ILE A 289 -5.45 8.54 -28.40
CA ILE A 289 -6.10 8.17 -27.14
C ILE A 289 -5.97 9.33 -26.16
N ARG A 290 -7.10 9.77 -25.59
CA ARG A 290 -7.09 10.76 -24.50
C ARG A 290 -7.00 10.03 -23.17
N GLY A 291 -6.01 10.39 -22.37
CA GLY A 291 -5.81 9.84 -21.04
C GLY A 291 -6.58 10.63 -19.98
N LEU A 292 -7.42 9.93 -19.23
CA LEU A 292 -8.14 10.47 -18.08
C LEU A 292 -7.73 9.73 -16.82
N GLN A 293 -7.88 10.41 -15.68
CA GLN A 293 -7.64 9.86 -14.36
C GLN A 293 -8.81 10.20 -13.45
N ILE A 294 -9.18 9.26 -12.61
CA ILE A 294 -10.05 9.51 -11.45
C ILE A 294 -9.21 9.32 -10.20
N SER A 295 -9.25 10.26 -9.28
CA SER A 295 -8.49 10.20 -8.03
C SER A 295 -9.33 10.55 -6.81
N ILE A 296 -8.87 10.07 -5.66
CA ILE A 296 -9.40 10.41 -4.34
C ILE A 296 -8.32 11.12 -3.54
N THR A 297 -8.71 12.25 -2.97
CA THR A 297 -7.88 13.07 -2.08
C THR A 297 -8.54 13.14 -0.70
N ASN A 298 -7.74 12.96 0.34
CA ASN A 298 -8.21 13.05 1.72
C ASN A 298 -8.36 14.52 2.20
N PRO A 299 -8.94 14.77 3.38
CA PRO A 299 -9.10 16.12 3.96
C PRO A 299 -7.79 16.90 4.15
N ARG A 300 -6.63 16.23 4.12
CA ARG A 300 -5.30 16.85 4.20
C ARG A 300 -4.74 17.22 2.82
N ASN A 301 -5.57 17.13 1.78
CA ASN A 301 -5.21 17.34 0.38
C ASN A 301 -4.12 16.36 -0.13
N ILE A 302 -4.02 15.18 0.47
CA ILE A 302 -3.12 14.11 0.02
C ILE A 302 -3.93 13.17 -0.88
N GLU A 303 -3.48 12.99 -2.12
CA GLU A 303 -4.04 11.97 -3.01
C GLU A 303 -3.69 10.58 -2.47
N VAL A 304 -4.71 9.75 -2.27
CA VAL A 304 -4.53 8.39 -1.72
C VAL A 304 -4.82 7.30 -2.73
N SER A 305 -5.53 7.62 -3.81
CA SER A 305 -5.92 6.67 -4.83
C SER A 305 -6.11 7.36 -6.17
N ARG A 306 -5.78 6.64 -7.25
CA ARG A 306 -5.91 7.07 -8.63
C ARG A 306 -6.05 5.88 -9.57
N ILE A 307 -6.93 6.00 -10.55
CA ILE A 307 -7.11 5.05 -11.66
C ILE A 307 -6.96 5.83 -12.97
N ALA A 308 -6.12 5.34 -13.88
CA ALA A 308 -6.04 5.83 -15.25
C ALA A 308 -7.00 5.05 -16.14
N PHE A 309 -7.66 5.73 -17.07
CA PHE A 309 -8.53 5.12 -18.06
C PHE A 309 -8.51 5.90 -19.38
N PRO A 310 -8.67 5.22 -20.52
CA PRO A 310 -8.63 5.86 -21.83
C PRO A 310 -10.03 6.33 -22.26
N LEU A 311 -10.02 7.37 -23.10
CA LEU A 311 -11.06 7.61 -24.09
C LEU A 311 -10.45 7.31 -25.46
N ARG A 312 -10.91 6.22 -26.08
CA ARG A 312 -10.33 5.69 -27.32
C ARG A 312 -10.85 6.40 -28.55
N LYS A 313 -10.21 6.13 -29.67
CA LYS A 313 -10.66 6.64 -30.98
C LYS A 313 -12.08 6.19 -31.30
N GLU A 314 -12.39 4.92 -31.07
CA GLU A 314 -13.69 4.33 -31.38
C GLU A 314 -14.79 4.96 -30.51
N ASP A 315 -14.46 5.31 -29.27
CA ASP A 315 -15.39 5.98 -28.36
C ASP A 315 -15.74 7.39 -28.85
N THR A 316 -14.81 8.07 -29.56
CA THR A 316 -14.99 9.46 -30.03
C THR A 316 -16.04 9.61 -31.12
N GLU A 317 -16.46 8.51 -31.77
CA GLU A 317 -17.53 8.51 -32.76
C GLU A 317 -18.91 8.77 -32.15
N ILE A 318 -19.05 8.52 -30.85
CA ILE A 318 -20.25 8.79 -30.06
C ILE A 318 -20.02 10.10 -29.31
N ASN A 319 -20.99 11.02 -29.27
CA ASN A 319 -20.84 12.33 -28.61
C ASN A 319 -20.80 12.26 -27.06
N SER A 320 -20.77 11.06 -26.50
CA SER A 320 -20.74 10.81 -25.06
C SER A 320 -20.24 9.41 -24.75
N PHE A 321 -19.55 9.26 -23.64
CA PHE A 321 -19.14 7.96 -23.14
C PHE A 321 -19.27 7.91 -21.62
N THR A 322 -19.67 6.75 -21.11
CA THR A 322 -19.87 6.51 -19.68
C THR A 322 -18.95 5.40 -19.19
N TRP A 323 -18.27 5.66 -18.09
CA TRP A 323 -17.47 4.69 -17.37
C TRP A 323 -18.08 4.40 -16.00
N VAL A 324 -17.87 3.17 -15.53
CA VAL A 324 -18.19 2.73 -14.17
C VAL A 324 -16.93 2.11 -13.57
N PHE A 325 -16.51 2.60 -12.41
CA PHE A 325 -15.32 2.12 -11.72
C PHE A 325 -15.60 1.88 -10.24
N GLY A 326 -14.88 0.94 -9.65
CA GLY A 326 -14.65 0.94 -8.20
C GLY A 326 -13.28 1.56 -7.93
N ILE A 327 -13.23 2.60 -7.10
CA ILE A 327 -11.96 3.20 -6.63
C ILE A 327 -11.82 2.99 -5.12
N GLY A 328 -10.64 2.55 -4.70
CA GLY A 328 -10.31 2.34 -3.30
C GLY A 328 -10.28 3.65 -2.53
N ALA A 329 -10.82 3.65 -1.32
CA ALA A 329 -10.80 4.78 -0.40
C ALA A 329 -10.34 4.27 0.98
N PRO A 330 -9.03 4.36 1.29
CA PRO A 330 -8.50 4.06 2.62
C PRO A 330 -8.81 5.22 3.57
N LEU A 331 -10.00 5.22 4.17
CA LEU A 331 -10.48 6.30 5.02
C LEU A 331 -9.68 6.31 6.33
N ASP A 332 -8.74 7.24 6.44
CA ASP A 332 -7.84 7.41 7.59
C ASP A 332 -8.26 8.56 8.52
N CYS A 333 -9.21 9.39 8.09
CA CYS A 333 -9.75 10.51 8.85
C CYS A 333 -11.17 10.89 8.41
N VAL A 334 -11.89 11.56 9.32
CA VAL A 334 -13.16 12.23 9.04
C VAL A 334 -12.92 13.58 8.37
N GLY A 335 -13.92 14.08 7.61
CA GLY A 335 -13.86 15.37 6.93
C GLY A 335 -14.22 15.27 5.45
N ASP A 336 -13.90 16.31 4.68
CA ASP A 336 -14.22 16.36 3.26
C ASP A 336 -13.17 15.63 2.42
N TRP A 337 -13.62 14.57 1.75
CA TRP A 337 -12.86 13.83 0.77
C TRP A 337 -13.27 14.30 -0.64
N TYR A 338 -12.32 14.36 -1.56
CA TYR A 338 -12.57 14.85 -2.91
C TYR A 338 -12.38 13.74 -3.92
N ILE A 339 -13.36 13.56 -4.80
CA ILE A 339 -13.26 12.69 -5.97
C ILE A 339 -13.06 13.60 -7.18
N ARG A 340 -11.91 13.47 -7.85
CA ARG A 340 -11.51 14.33 -8.97
C ARG A 340 -11.41 13.52 -10.24
N VAL A 341 -11.94 14.06 -11.33
CA VAL A 341 -11.65 13.60 -12.68
C VAL A 341 -10.73 14.61 -13.32
N GLN A 342 -9.60 14.15 -13.82
CA GLN A 342 -8.55 15.01 -14.33
C GLN A 342 -7.88 14.39 -15.56
N SER A 343 -7.17 15.22 -16.30
CA SER A 343 -6.28 14.81 -17.37
C SER A 343 -4.92 15.43 -17.09
N ARG A 344 -3.96 14.63 -16.62
CA ARG A 344 -2.70 15.11 -16.04
C ARG A 344 -2.99 16.10 -14.89
N GLU A 345 -2.52 17.33 -14.98
CA GLU A 345 -2.67 18.37 -13.95
C GLU A 345 -4.01 19.12 -14.04
N ARG A 346 -4.76 18.95 -15.14
CA ARG A 346 -6.01 19.67 -15.35
C ARG A 346 -7.19 18.93 -14.72
N ILE A 347 -7.80 19.55 -13.71
CA ILE A 347 -9.08 19.09 -13.14
C ILE A 347 -10.21 19.40 -14.12
N LEU A 348 -11.01 18.38 -14.44
CA LEU A 348 -12.14 18.45 -15.37
C LEU A 348 -13.49 18.44 -14.64
N SER A 349 -13.55 17.77 -13.48
CA SER A 349 -14.69 17.77 -12.57
C SER A 349 -14.25 17.30 -11.19
N GLU A 350 -14.96 17.75 -10.17
CA GLU A 350 -14.72 17.40 -8.78
C GLU A 350 -16.07 17.31 -8.04
N ILE A 351 -16.19 16.35 -7.13
CA ILE A 351 -17.23 16.31 -6.10
C ILE A 351 -16.58 16.10 -4.73
N SER A 352 -17.23 16.58 -3.67
CA SER A 352 -16.83 16.32 -2.29
C SER A 352 -17.80 15.36 -1.61
N VAL A 353 -17.25 14.50 -0.75
CA VAL A 353 -17.99 13.56 0.09
C VAL A 353 -17.50 13.74 1.53
N ASN A 354 -18.38 14.18 2.42
CA ASN A 354 -18.06 14.36 3.83
C ASN A 354 -18.10 13.00 4.55
N VAL A 355 -16.96 12.50 4.97
CA VAL A 355 -16.84 11.23 5.71
C VAL A 355 -17.05 11.47 7.20
N ARG A 356 -17.96 10.70 7.80
CA ARG A 356 -18.30 10.72 9.23
C ARG A 356 -18.29 9.31 9.81
N THR A 357 -18.16 9.19 11.13
CA THR A 357 -18.45 7.95 11.85
C THR A 357 -19.91 7.93 12.31
N ARG A 358 -20.56 6.76 12.34
CA ARG A 358 -21.85 6.63 13.05
C ARG A 358 -21.56 6.63 14.55
N SER A 359 -22.08 7.63 15.26
CA SER A 359 -22.07 7.70 16.72
C SER A 359 -23.00 6.66 17.34
#